data_AF-N1WMG4-F1
#
_entry.id   AF-N1WMG4-F1
#
_cell.length_a   1.000
_cell.length_b   1.000
_cell.length_c   1.000
_cell.angle_alpha   90.00
_cell.angle_beta   90.00
_cell.angle_gamma   90.00
#
_symmetry.space_group_name_H-M   'P 1'
#
loop_
_entity.id
_entity.type
_entity.pdbx_description
1 polymer ?
#
loop_
_entity_poly.entity_id
_entity_poly.type
_entity_poly.pdbx_seq_one_letter_code
_entity_poly.pdbx_strand_id
1 'polypeptide(L)'
;MSSRKITILEVQEPTRSISSLTRISEEELPRYRNGLPPGFREEVDCDEDTVLFLHPDFSPLMFEKMRELLILPKNDMIPIVAIDPQGQILMQAFGNEESQGLTLKTGYAHYFSRSRNRLWKKGDTSGHTQKILQILSPPDRSFLVYQVEQEVAACHEGYYSCFFRERIAGVTWKPLPIPRNFLPEKS
;
A
#
# COMPACT_ATOMS: atom_id res chain seq x y z
N MET A 1 13.16 -15.14 -17.70
CA MET A 1 12.11 -14.10 -17.66
C MET A 1 11.78 -13.87 -16.19
N SER A 2 11.84 -12.63 -15.70
CA SER A 2 11.51 -12.35 -14.30
C SER A 2 9.99 -12.45 -14.14
N SER A 3 9.50 -13.36 -13.31
CA SER A 3 8.07 -13.50 -13.03
C SER A 3 7.53 -12.26 -12.31
N ARG A 4 6.28 -11.87 -12.61
CA ARG A 4 5.63 -10.70 -12.01
C ARG A 4 5.62 -10.85 -10.49
N LYS A 5 6.06 -9.82 -9.77
CA LYS A 5 6.09 -9.81 -8.31
C LYS A 5 4.92 -8.99 -7.78
N ILE A 6 4.13 -9.60 -6.90
CA ILE A 6 3.03 -8.94 -6.20
C ILE A 6 3.41 -8.68 -4.73
N THR A 7 2.78 -7.67 -4.14
CA THR A 7 2.86 -7.38 -2.71
C THR A 7 1.63 -7.97 -2.02
N ILE A 8 1.86 -8.72 -0.94
CA ILE A 8 0.81 -9.25 -0.08
C ILE A 8 0.85 -8.51 1.25
N LEU A 9 -0.30 -8.04 1.70
CA LEU A 9 -0.52 -7.52 3.03
C LEU A 9 -1.53 -8.41 3.74
N GLU A 10 -1.17 -9.00 4.87
CA GLU A 10 -2.14 -9.58 5.78
C GLU A 10 -2.62 -8.50 6.74
N VAL A 11 -3.92 -8.43 6.95
CA VAL A 11 -4.57 -7.33 7.65
C VAL A 11 -5.60 -7.87 8.64
N GLN A 12 -5.44 -7.54 9.91
CA GLN A 12 -6.37 -7.94 10.94
C GLN A 12 -7.73 -7.23 10.79
N GLU A 13 -8.82 -7.98 10.94
CA GLU A 13 -10.17 -7.42 11.06
C GLU A 13 -10.71 -7.47 12.50
N PRO A 14 -11.50 -6.49 12.95
CA PRO A 14 -12.04 -5.36 12.16
C PRO A 14 -11.15 -4.12 12.14
N THR A 15 -9.98 -4.14 12.81
CA THR A 15 -9.18 -2.92 13.03
C THR A 15 -8.45 -2.41 11.78
N ARG A 16 -8.35 -3.25 10.74
CA ARG A 16 -7.52 -3.03 9.55
C ARG A 16 -6.04 -2.81 9.85
N SER A 17 -5.56 -3.37 10.96
CA SER A 17 -4.14 -3.29 11.36
C SER A 17 -3.30 -4.23 10.50
N ILE A 18 -2.16 -3.76 9.99
CA ILE A 18 -1.25 -4.58 9.17
C ILE A 18 -0.56 -5.63 10.05
N SER A 19 -0.60 -6.88 9.61
CA SER A 19 -0.04 -8.06 10.29
C SER A 19 1.21 -8.63 9.61
N SER A 20 1.34 -8.42 8.30
CA SER A 20 2.57 -8.75 7.57
C SER A 20 2.60 -8.02 6.23
N LEU A 21 3.80 -7.87 5.67
CA LEU A 21 4.00 -7.47 4.27
C LEU A 21 5.03 -8.40 3.65
N THR A 22 4.63 -9.12 2.62
CA THR A 22 5.52 -10.05 1.89
C THR A 22 5.45 -9.79 0.39
N ARG A 23 6.53 -10.11 -0.33
CA ARG A 23 6.54 -10.08 -1.79
C ARG A 23 6.77 -11.47 -2.36
N ILE A 24 5.86 -11.90 -3.22
CA ILE A 24 5.90 -13.22 -3.86
C ILE A 24 5.83 -13.09 -5.38
N SER A 25 6.19 -14.16 -6.09
CA SER A 25 5.82 -14.33 -7.49
C SER A 25 4.31 -14.48 -7.62
N GLU A 26 3.70 -13.92 -8.67
CA GLU A 26 2.27 -14.08 -8.94
C GLU A 26 1.87 -15.56 -9.08
N GLU A 27 2.77 -16.39 -9.60
CA GLU A 27 2.61 -17.85 -9.70
C GLU A 27 2.46 -18.56 -8.34
N GLU A 28 2.94 -17.94 -7.26
CA GLU A 28 2.87 -18.48 -5.90
C GLU A 28 1.53 -18.13 -5.21
N LEU A 29 0.77 -17.18 -5.76
CA LEU A 29 -0.47 -16.69 -5.15
C LEU A 29 -1.54 -17.77 -4.92
N PRO A 30 -1.79 -18.73 -5.83
CA PRO A 30 -2.71 -19.83 -5.55
C PRO A 30 -2.29 -20.68 -4.34
N ARG A 31 -0.99 -20.94 -4.21
CA ARG A 31 -0.43 -21.67 -3.07
C ARG A 31 -0.54 -20.86 -1.77
N TYR A 32 -0.31 -19.54 -1.85
CA TYR A 32 -0.47 -18.64 -0.70
C TYR A 32 -1.90 -18.69 -0.17
N ARG A 33 -2.91 -18.55 -1.05
CA ARG A 33 -4.34 -18.60 -0.68
C ARG A 33 -4.73 -19.90 0.04
N ASN A 34 -4.14 -21.04 -0.35
CA ASN A 34 -4.40 -22.33 0.29
C ASN A 34 -3.88 -22.42 1.74
N GLY A 35 -2.94 -21.55 2.11
CA GLY A 35 -2.39 -21.47 3.47
C GLY A 35 -3.12 -20.50 4.39
N LEU A 36 -4.06 -19.71 3.86
CA LEU A 36 -4.79 -18.70 4.63
C LEU A 36 -5.91 -19.34 5.47
N PRO A 37 -6.28 -18.73 6.61
CA PRO A 37 -7.39 -19.20 7.43
C PRO A 37 -8.72 -19.19 6.64
N PRO A 38 -9.60 -20.19 6.83
CA PRO A 38 -10.89 -20.23 6.14
C PRO A 38 -11.73 -18.98 6.39
N GLY A 39 -12.38 -18.44 5.36
CA GLY A 39 -13.20 -17.24 5.48
C GLY A 39 -12.42 -15.93 5.36
N PHE A 40 -11.14 -15.97 4.95
CA PHE A 40 -10.41 -14.76 4.59
C PHE A 40 -11.15 -13.95 3.52
N ARG A 41 -11.06 -12.63 3.64
CA ARG A 41 -11.46 -11.69 2.58
C ARG A 41 -10.24 -11.29 1.76
N GLU A 42 -10.46 -10.92 0.51
CA GLU A 42 -9.38 -10.57 -0.42
C GLU A 42 -9.73 -9.28 -1.15
N GLU A 43 -8.97 -8.22 -0.88
CA GLU A 43 -9.08 -6.94 -1.58
C GLU A 43 -7.86 -6.76 -2.49
N VAL A 44 -8.02 -6.03 -3.59
CA VAL A 44 -6.94 -5.78 -4.55
C VAL A 44 -6.88 -4.30 -4.90
N ASP A 45 -5.69 -3.80 -5.21
CA ASP A 45 -5.53 -2.46 -5.77
C ASP A 45 -6.01 -2.34 -7.22
N CYS A 46 -5.88 -1.14 -7.79
CA CYS A 46 -6.37 -0.81 -9.13
C CYS A 46 -5.61 -1.52 -10.26
N ASP A 47 -4.31 -1.77 -10.10
CA ASP A 47 -3.43 -2.41 -11.09
C ASP A 47 -3.11 -3.88 -10.79
N GLU A 48 -3.71 -4.44 -9.73
CA GLU A 48 -3.67 -5.86 -9.38
C GLU A 48 -2.26 -6.36 -9.07
N ASP A 49 -1.43 -5.50 -8.48
CA ASP A 49 -0.09 -5.86 -8.03
C ASP A 49 0.09 -5.83 -6.50
N THR A 50 -0.93 -5.36 -5.76
CA THR A 50 -1.02 -5.49 -4.31
C THR A 50 -2.34 -6.12 -3.88
N VAL A 51 -2.26 -7.15 -3.03
CA VAL A 51 -3.41 -7.88 -2.48
C VAL A 51 -3.44 -7.73 -0.97
N LEU A 52 -4.60 -7.39 -0.41
CA LEU A 52 -4.87 -7.44 1.01
C LEU A 52 -5.62 -8.75 1.31
N PHE A 53 -5.08 -9.57 2.19
CA PHE A 53 -5.83 -10.65 2.82
C PHE A 53 -6.28 -10.20 4.19
N LEU A 54 -7.57 -10.29 4.45
CA LEU A 54 -8.16 -9.84 5.71
C LEU A 54 -8.76 -11.01 6.49
N HIS A 55 -8.45 -11.09 7.78
CA HIS A 55 -8.96 -12.11 8.68
C HIS A 55 -8.81 -11.68 10.15
N PRO A 56 -9.74 -12.03 11.06
CA PRO A 56 -9.62 -11.70 12.49
C PRO A 56 -8.44 -12.36 13.19
N ASP A 57 -8.00 -13.53 12.72
CA ASP A 57 -6.91 -14.31 13.33
C ASP A 57 -5.50 -13.80 12.98
N PHE A 58 -5.38 -12.83 12.08
CA PHE A 58 -4.07 -12.23 11.81
C PHE A 58 -3.63 -11.36 12.98
N SER A 59 -2.42 -11.63 13.51
CA SER A 59 -1.84 -10.87 14.62
C SER A 59 -1.27 -9.54 14.11
N PRO A 60 -1.74 -8.37 14.59
CA PRO A 60 -1.20 -7.08 14.17
C PRO A 60 0.29 -6.92 14.48
N LEU A 61 1.02 -6.26 13.58
CA LEU A 61 2.38 -5.81 13.87
C LEU A 61 2.36 -4.62 14.81
N MET A 62 3.39 -4.56 15.65
CA MET A 62 3.75 -3.34 16.35
C MET A 62 4.58 -2.45 15.43
N PHE A 63 4.30 -1.15 15.47
CA PHE A 63 4.99 -0.17 14.65
C PHE A 63 5.69 0.86 15.52
N GLU A 64 6.91 1.22 15.11
CA GLU A 64 7.71 2.26 15.75
C GLU A 64 7.72 3.52 14.90
N LYS A 65 7.62 4.68 15.56
CA LYS A 65 7.72 5.97 14.87
C LYS A 65 9.16 6.23 14.44
N MET A 66 9.34 6.38 13.13
CA MET A 66 10.62 6.74 12.53
C MET A 66 10.89 8.23 12.72
N ARG A 67 12.11 8.54 13.19
CA ARG A 67 12.60 9.92 13.35
C ARG A 67 13.66 10.29 12.32
N GLU A 68 14.23 9.28 11.67
CA GLU A 68 15.38 9.38 10.78
C GLU A 68 15.15 8.49 9.55
N LEU A 69 16.00 8.68 8.55
CA LEU A 69 15.99 7.89 7.32
C LEU A 69 16.33 6.43 7.61
N LEU A 70 15.65 5.51 6.92
CA LEU A 70 16.15 4.16 6.83
C LEU A 70 17.23 4.11 5.75
N ILE A 71 18.46 3.82 6.18
CA ILE A 71 19.58 3.58 5.27
C ILE A 71 19.34 2.23 4.59
N LEU A 72 19.15 2.28 3.27
CA LEU A 72 18.97 1.10 2.44
C LEU A 72 20.32 0.74 1.78
N PRO A 73 20.55 -0.54 1.45
CA PRO A 73 21.63 -0.89 0.55
C PRO A 73 21.52 -0.11 -0.77
N LYS A 74 22.66 0.12 -1.44
CA LYS A 74 22.68 0.91 -2.68
C LYS A 74 21.78 0.28 -3.75
N ASN A 75 20.94 1.11 -4.37
CA ASN A 75 19.90 0.72 -5.36
C ASN A 75 18.76 -0.14 -4.80
N ASP A 76 18.68 -0.30 -3.48
CA ASP A 76 17.62 -1.07 -2.86
C ASP A 76 16.36 -0.23 -2.65
N MET A 77 15.23 -0.91 -2.60
CA MET A 77 13.91 -0.28 -2.52
C MET A 77 13.10 -0.90 -1.41
N ILE A 78 12.39 -0.05 -0.67
CA ILE A 78 11.56 -0.46 0.44
C ILE A 78 10.07 -0.34 0.07
N PRO A 79 9.24 -1.34 0.39
CA PRO A 79 7.79 -1.18 0.31
C PRO A 79 7.32 -0.06 1.25
N ILE A 80 6.37 0.74 0.80
CA ILE A 80 5.72 1.78 1.59
C ILE A 80 4.22 1.61 1.47
N VAL A 81 3.53 1.52 2.60
CA VAL A 81 2.07 1.49 2.67
C VAL A 81 1.59 2.84 3.17
N ALA A 82 0.69 3.49 2.42
CA ALA A 82 0.03 4.70 2.88
C ALA A 82 -1.28 4.33 3.59
N ILE A 83 -1.48 4.88 4.78
CA ILE A 83 -2.72 4.75 5.55
C ILE A 83 -3.24 6.13 5.94
N ASP A 84 -4.54 6.27 6.13
CA ASP A 84 -5.12 7.48 6.73
C ASP A 84 -5.06 7.44 8.28
N PRO A 85 -5.48 8.51 8.98
CA PRO A 85 -5.49 8.54 10.44
C PRO A 85 -6.40 7.50 11.09
N GLN A 86 -7.40 7.00 10.36
CA GLN A 86 -8.38 6.01 10.81
C GLN A 86 -7.91 4.56 10.57
N GLY A 87 -6.77 4.38 9.90
CA GLY A 87 -6.21 3.07 9.57
C GLY A 87 -6.70 2.50 8.23
N GLN A 88 -7.44 3.27 7.42
CA GLN A 88 -7.75 2.84 6.06
C GLN A 88 -6.47 2.75 5.25
N ILE A 89 -6.18 1.57 4.72
CA ILE A 89 -5.09 1.38 3.77
C ILE A 89 -5.48 2.07 2.47
N LEU A 90 -4.65 3.01 2.02
CA LEU A 90 -4.90 3.86 0.86
C LEU A 90 -4.24 3.31 -0.40
N MET A 91 -2.96 2.95 -0.30
CA MET A 91 -2.18 2.43 -1.43
C MET A 91 -0.86 1.81 -0.96
N GLN A 92 -0.23 1.05 -1.84
CA GLN A 92 1.13 0.54 -1.69
C GLN A 92 2.01 1.12 -2.80
N ALA A 93 3.26 1.44 -2.47
CA ALA A 93 4.26 1.88 -3.43
C ALA A 93 5.67 1.52 -2.92
N PHE A 94 6.69 1.96 -3.65
CA PHE A 94 8.08 1.76 -3.25
C PHE A 94 8.75 3.11 -2.96
N GLY A 95 9.72 3.10 -2.07
CA GLY A 95 10.64 4.21 -1.87
C GLY A 95 12.09 3.76 -1.95
N ASN A 96 12.97 4.72 -2.07
CA ASN A 96 14.41 4.56 -1.92
C ASN A 96 14.93 5.60 -0.91
N GLU A 97 16.23 5.66 -0.68
CA GLU A 97 16.82 6.64 0.24
C GLU A 97 16.48 8.10 -0.14
N GLU A 98 16.52 8.43 -1.44
CA GLU A 98 16.24 9.78 -1.94
C GLU A 98 14.76 10.17 -1.74
N SER A 99 13.82 9.25 -2.00
CA SER A 99 12.39 9.50 -1.79
C SER A 99 12.06 9.69 -0.32
N GLN A 100 12.70 8.92 0.57
CA GLN A 100 12.55 9.13 2.01
C GLN A 100 13.11 10.49 2.44
N GLY A 101 14.27 10.89 1.91
CA GLY A 101 14.88 12.20 2.16
C GLY A 101 13.97 13.36 1.77
N LEU A 102 13.38 13.29 0.57
CA LEU A 102 12.40 14.27 0.11
C LEU A 102 11.12 14.27 0.95
N THR A 103 10.66 13.09 1.37
CA THR A 103 9.49 12.96 2.25
C THR A 103 9.70 13.68 3.57
N LEU A 104 10.84 13.43 4.24
CA LEU A 104 11.19 14.11 5.49
C LEU A 104 11.38 15.62 5.29
N LYS A 105 12.02 16.03 4.19
CA LYS A 105 12.29 17.45 3.91
C LYS A 105 11.03 18.26 3.60
N THR A 106 10.10 17.68 2.86
CA THR A 106 8.91 18.41 2.35
C THR A 106 7.67 18.24 3.21
N GLY A 107 7.60 17.17 4.02
CA GLY A 107 6.38 16.80 4.73
C GLY A 107 5.30 16.18 3.83
N TYR A 108 5.62 15.82 2.58
CA TYR A 108 4.70 15.18 1.64
C TYR A 108 5.25 13.83 1.17
N ALA A 109 4.37 12.86 0.90
CA ALA A 109 4.77 11.54 0.45
C ALA A 109 5.49 11.59 -0.92
N HIS A 110 6.75 11.16 -0.92
CA HIS A 110 7.53 10.90 -2.12
C HIS A 110 7.84 9.41 -2.23
N TYR A 111 7.75 8.92 -3.45
CA TYR A 111 7.91 7.52 -3.78
C TYR A 111 8.90 7.37 -4.94
N PHE A 112 9.32 6.14 -5.19
CA PHE A 112 10.17 5.74 -6.30
C PHE A 112 9.43 4.74 -7.19
N SER A 113 9.30 5.06 -8.46
CA SER A 113 8.66 4.19 -9.45
C SER A 113 9.68 3.22 -10.02
N ARG A 114 9.50 1.93 -9.71
CA ARG A 114 10.37 0.83 -10.18
C ARG A 114 10.43 0.73 -11.70
N SER A 115 9.27 0.79 -12.35
CA SER A 115 9.13 0.66 -13.79
C SER A 115 9.67 1.88 -14.56
N ARG A 116 9.50 3.08 -14.00
CA ARG A 116 9.95 4.34 -14.63
C ARG A 116 11.33 4.79 -14.16
N ASN A 117 11.94 4.06 -13.22
CA ASN A 117 13.21 4.38 -12.57
C ASN A 117 13.32 5.86 -12.17
N ARG A 118 12.27 6.41 -11.55
CA ARG A 118 12.18 7.84 -11.22
C ARG A 118 11.45 8.10 -9.92
N LEU A 119 11.85 9.17 -9.26
CA LEU A 119 11.12 9.75 -8.14
C LEU A 119 9.81 10.39 -8.59
N TRP A 120 8.85 10.40 -7.68
CA TRP A 120 7.61 11.15 -7.85
C TRP A 120 7.02 11.53 -6.51
N LYS A 121 6.45 12.74 -6.43
CA LYS A 121 5.63 13.19 -5.31
C LYS A 121 4.18 12.78 -5.55
N LYS A 122 3.49 12.22 -4.55
CA LYS A 122 2.06 11.90 -4.72
C LYS A 122 1.27 13.17 -4.94
N GLY A 123 0.48 13.18 -6.02
CA GLY A 123 -0.37 14.30 -6.39
C GLY A 123 0.35 15.45 -7.10
N ASP A 124 1.60 15.29 -7.54
CA ASP A 124 2.35 16.38 -8.19
C ASP A 124 1.67 16.92 -9.47
N THR A 125 0.95 16.04 -10.18
CA THR A 125 0.18 16.42 -11.38
C THR A 125 -1.30 16.66 -11.08
N SER A 126 -1.92 15.88 -10.20
CA SER A 126 -3.36 15.94 -9.96
C SER A 126 -3.78 16.87 -8.80
N GLY A 127 -2.84 17.34 -7.99
CA GLY A 127 -3.12 18.00 -6.71
C GLY A 127 -3.56 17.06 -5.58
N HIS A 128 -3.74 15.76 -5.84
CA HIS A 128 -4.20 14.77 -4.83
C HIS A 128 -3.04 14.31 -3.95
N THR A 129 -2.50 15.26 -3.19
CA THR A 129 -1.29 15.07 -2.37
C THR A 129 -1.54 14.24 -1.12
N GLN A 130 -0.45 13.80 -0.50
CA GLN A 130 -0.45 13.09 0.77
C GLN A 130 0.51 13.80 1.72
N LYS A 131 -0.01 14.47 2.73
CA LYS A 131 0.79 15.15 3.76
C LYS A 131 1.13 14.17 4.87
N ILE A 132 2.41 14.04 5.22
CA ILE A 132 2.88 13.10 6.23
C ILE A 132 2.47 13.59 7.62
N LEU A 133 1.76 12.74 8.37
CA LEU A 133 1.50 12.94 9.79
C LEU A 133 2.57 12.23 10.63
N GLN A 134 2.92 11.01 10.24
CA GLN A 134 4.04 10.26 10.79
C GLN A 134 4.49 9.16 9.85
N ILE A 135 5.74 8.75 10.01
CA ILE A 135 6.33 7.59 9.35
C ILE A 135 6.54 6.53 10.41
N LEU A 136 6.09 5.32 10.13
CA LEU A 136 6.21 4.17 11.02
C LEU A 136 6.94 3.02 10.30
N SER A 137 7.48 2.06 11.06
CA SER A 137 8.11 0.86 10.54
C SER A 137 8.01 -0.29 11.56
N PRO A 138 7.88 -1.56 11.14
CA PRO A 138 7.99 -2.68 12.07
C PRO A 138 9.42 -2.78 12.64
N PRO A 139 9.64 -3.53 13.75
CA PRO A 139 10.95 -3.62 14.38
C PRO A 139 12.07 -4.13 13.46
N ASP A 140 11.76 -4.99 12.49
CA ASP A 140 12.71 -5.53 11.52
C ASP A 140 13.00 -4.56 10.36
N ARG A 141 12.32 -3.42 10.31
CA ARG A 141 12.46 -2.35 9.30
C ARG A 141 12.28 -2.83 7.86
N SER A 142 11.48 -3.87 7.67
CA SER A 142 11.23 -4.49 6.36
C SER A 142 10.38 -3.65 5.41
N PHE A 143 9.57 -2.73 5.94
CA PHE A 143 8.78 -1.77 5.16
C PHE A 143 8.49 -0.48 5.94
N LEU A 144 7.95 0.54 5.27
CA LEU A 144 7.47 1.77 5.92
C LEU A 144 5.95 1.86 5.84
N VAL A 145 5.36 2.50 6.84
CA VAL A 145 3.98 2.95 6.83
C VAL A 145 3.97 4.47 6.90
N TYR A 146 3.41 5.11 5.88
CA TYR A 146 3.15 6.54 5.88
C TYR A 146 1.72 6.76 6.34
N GLN A 147 1.55 7.28 7.55
CA GLN A 147 0.25 7.80 7.96
C GLN A 147 0.12 9.23 7.40
N VAL A 148 -0.91 9.44 6.59
CA VAL A 148 -1.06 10.65 5.77
C VAL A 148 -2.43 11.28 5.89
N GLU A 149 -2.46 12.60 5.75
CA GLU A 149 -3.66 13.35 5.39
C GLU A 149 -3.78 13.32 3.86
N GLN A 150 -4.80 12.64 3.34
CA GLN A 150 -5.00 12.43 1.91
C GLN A 150 -5.92 13.51 1.32
N GLU A 151 -5.41 14.25 0.33
CA GLU A 151 -6.20 15.19 -0.45
C GLU A 151 -6.94 14.48 -1.58
N VAL A 152 -8.25 14.67 -1.66
CA VAL A 152 -9.14 14.12 -2.70
C VAL A 152 -9.11 12.59 -2.81
N ALA A 153 -8.08 11.96 -3.39
CA ALA A 153 -8.04 10.52 -3.61
C ALA A 153 -6.63 9.95 -3.77
N ALA A 154 -6.39 8.76 -3.19
CA ALA A 154 -5.15 8.02 -3.41
C ALA A 154 -5.12 7.39 -4.81
N CYS A 155 -6.25 6.87 -5.29
CA CYS A 155 -6.34 6.13 -6.54
C CYS A 155 -6.61 7.05 -7.75
N HIS A 156 -6.00 6.72 -8.89
CA HIS A 156 -6.23 7.42 -10.16
C HIS A 156 -7.62 7.14 -10.76
N GLU A 157 -8.31 6.08 -10.33
CA GLU A 157 -9.66 5.75 -10.79
C GLU A 157 -10.78 6.59 -10.16
N GLY A 158 -10.42 7.46 -9.20
CA GLY A 158 -11.39 8.27 -8.47
C GLY A 158 -11.50 7.95 -6.99
N TYR A 159 -11.09 6.75 -6.59
CA TYR A 159 -11.37 6.23 -5.25
C TYR A 159 -10.41 6.78 -4.18
N TYR A 160 -10.96 7.01 -2.98
CA TYR A 160 -10.18 7.46 -1.83
C TYR A 160 -9.03 6.49 -1.49
N SER A 161 -9.27 5.19 -1.61
CA SER A 161 -8.27 4.11 -1.55
C SER A 161 -8.20 3.36 -2.88
N CYS A 162 -7.01 2.85 -3.24
CA CYS A 162 -6.84 1.91 -4.35
C CYS A 162 -7.56 0.58 -4.12
N PHE A 163 -7.81 0.21 -2.86
CA PHE A 163 -8.47 -1.03 -2.47
C PHE A 163 -9.99 -0.85 -2.41
N PHE A 164 -10.59 -0.54 -3.56
CA PHE A 164 -12.04 -0.27 -3.69
C PHE A 164 -12.87 -1.49 -4.13
N ARG A 165 -12.24 -2.66 -4.27
CA ARG A 165 -12.91 -3.90 -4.70
C ARG A 165 -12.39 -5.11 -3.96
N GLU A 166 -13.29 -6.08 -3.79
CA GLU A 166 -13.06 -7.34 -3.12
C GLU A 166 -13.32 -8.50 -4.09
N ARG A 167 -12.49 -9.55 -4.00
CA ARG A 167 -12.68 -10.78 -4.75
C ARG A 167 -13.76 -11.62 -4.08
N ILE A 168 -14.72 -12.10 -4.87
CA ILE A 168 -15.74 -13.05 -4.40
C ILE A 168 -15.58 -14.34 -5.19
N ALA A 169 -15.53 -15.49 -4.51
CA ALA A 169 -15.48 -16.77 -5.19
C ALA A 169 -16.69 -16.94 -6.13
N GLY A 170 -16.45 -17.15 -7.43
CA GLY A 170 -17.49 -17.27 -8.46
C GLY A 170 -17.97 -15.95 -9.08
N VAL A 171 -17.49 -14.80 -8.59
CA VAL A 171 -17.67 -13.46 -9.20
C VAL A 171 -16.28 -12.88 -9.50
N THR A 172 -16.16 -11.93 -10.42
CA THR A 172 -14.85 -11.32 -10.72
C THR A 172 -14.42 -10.36 -9.61
N TRP A 173 -15.17 -9.28 -9.37
CA TRP A 173 -14.87 -8.25 -8.36
C TRP A 173 -16.14 -7.57 -7.85
N LYS A 174 -16.30 -7.44 -6.53
CA LYS A 174 -17.38 -6.67 -5.89
C LYS A 174 -16.86 -5.31 -5.42
N PRO A 175 -17.52 -4.19 -5.75
CA PRO A 175 -17.18 -2.89 -5.18
C PRO A 175 -17.34 -2.84 -3.66
N LEU A 176 -16.39 -2.23 -2.99
CA LEU A 176 -16.43 -1.89 -1.58
C LEU A 176 -17.00 -0.48 -1.36
N PRO A 177 -17.49 -0.14 -0.16
CA PRO A 177 -17.99 1.19 0.15
C PRO A 177 -16.86 2.23 0.32
N ILE A 178 -15.88 2.24 -0.58
CA ILE A 178 -14.82 3.25 -0.66
C ILE A 178 -15.33 4.43 -1.48
N PRO A 179 -15.30 5.67 -0.95
CA PRO A 179 -15.76 6.84 -1.69
C PRO A 179 -15.02 7.01 -3.02
N ARG A 180 -15.78 7.29 -4.10
CA ARG A 180 -15.24 7.71 -5.40
C ARG A 180 -15.35 9.22 -5.51
N ASN A 181 -14.26 9.91 -5.20
CA ASN A 181 -14.23 11.36 -5.00
C ASN A 181 -14.13 12.16 -6.29
N PHE A 182 -13.73 11.53 -7.40
CA PHE A 182 -13.79 12.13 -8.73
C PHE A 182 -13.99 11.07 -9.82
N LEU A 183 -14.37 11.51 -11.02
CA LEU A 183 -14.40 10.66 -12.22
C LEU A 183 -13.19 11.03 -13.09
N PRO A 184 -12.29 10.09 -13.40
CA PRO A 184 -11.17 10.38 -14.29
C PRO A 184 -11.69 10.76 -15.68
N GLU A 185 -11.06 11.75 -16.29
CA GLU A 185 -11.32 12.08 -17.70
C GLU A 185 -10.96 10.86 -18.55
N LYS A 186 -11.83 10.51 -19.50
CA LYS A 186 -11.54 9.42 -20.44
C LYS A 186 -10.33 9.85 -21.28
N SER A 187 -9.21 9.16 -21.12
CA SER A 187 -8.04 9.26 -22.01
C SER A 187 -8.38 8.76 -23.41
#